data_AF-A0A8H4XQG2-F1
#
_entry.id   AF-A0A8H4XQG2-F1
#
_cell.length_a   1.000
_cell.length_b   1.000
_cell.length_c   1.000
_cell.angle_alpha   90.00
_cell.angle_beta   90.00
_cell.angle_gamma   90.00
#
_symmetry.space_group_name_H-M   'P 1'
#
loop_
_entity.id
_entity.type
_entity.pdbx_description
1 polymer ?
#
loop_
_entity_poly.entity_id
_entity_poly.type
_entity_poly.pdbx_seq_one_letter_code
_entity_poly.pdbx_strand_id
1 'polypeptide(L)'
;MPYYFQAGQGASPIRSAVEYISLAAQLMVGLHAGGGITTATGHYMPVILVAQLLCAVGAGLLTTIRIHTSVAEWATYMALTGAGLGLGVNVPHIAVQAVFEKDDEIFIANGIASFFGQLGGSIGVPIANAVLIASLQIQVPTYAPSVSPEAVIQAGALNVATLSTTPDIIYGLRSA
;
A
#
# COMPACT_ATOMS: atom_id res chain seq x y z
N MET A 1 1.35 -3.25 -4.48
CA MET A 1 1.12 -4.64 -4.06
C MET A 1 0.34 -5.47 -5.08
N PRO A 2 -0.83 -5.05 -5.62
CA PRO A 2 -1.52 -5.85 -6.64
C PRO A 2 -0.65 -6.15 -7.86
N TYR A 3 0.17 -5.18 -8.31
CA TYR A 3 1.16 -5.37 -9.37
C TYR A 3 2.19 -6.47 -9.02
N TYR A 4 2.68 -6.52 -7.77
CA TYR A 4 3.61 -7.55 -7.31
C TYR A 4 2.98 -8.96 -7.37
N PHE A 5 1.74 -9.10 -6.92
CA PHE A 5 1.04 -10.39 -6.95
C PHE A 5 0.73 -10.83 -8.39
N GLN A 6 0.25 -9.91 -9.23
CA GLN A 6 -0.17 -10.23 -10.60
C GLN A 6 1.02 -10.39 -11.55
N ALA A 7 1.89 -9.39 -11.62
CA ALA A 7 3.03 -9.39 -12.54
C ALA A 7 4.17 -10.29 -12.02
N GLY A 8 4.56 -10.14 -10.75
CA GLY A 8 5.69 -10.85 -10.16
C GLY A 8 5.40 -12.32 -9.84
N GLN A 9 4.33 -12.59 -9.08
CA GLN A 9 3.95 -13.96 -8.71
C GLN A 9 3.03 -14.66 -9.72
N GLY A 10 2.57 -13.97 -10.77
CA GLY A 10 1.65 -14.55 -11.75
C GLY A 10 0.27 -14.89 -11.20
N ALA A 11 -0.15 -14.25 -10.09
CA ALA A 11 -1.45 -14.49 -9.48
C ALA A 11 -2.59 -13.91 -10.34
N SER A 12 -3.73 -14.60 -10.39
CA SER A 12 -4.94 -14.06 -11.00
C SER A 12 -5.43 -12.83 -10.22
N PRO A 13 -6.24 -11.93 -10.84
CA PRO A 13 -6.83 -10.79 -10.15
C PRO A 13 -7.58 -11.19 -8.87
N ILE A 14 -8.33 -12.29 -8.91
CA ILE A 14 -9.09 -12.82 -7.76
C ILE A 14 -8.13 -13.26 -6.66
N ARG A 15 -7.09 -14.02 -7.00
CA ARG A 15 -6.10 -14.48 -6.01
C ARG A 15 -5.34 -13.30 -5.39
N SER A 16 -4.94 -12.32 -6.20
CA SER A 16 -4.30 -11.10 -5.72
C SER A 16 -5.20 -10.30 -4.76
N ALA A 17 -6.50 -10.26 -5.02
CA ALA A 17 -7.47 -9.63 -4.11
C ALA A 17 -7.57 -10.39 -2.77
N VAL A 18 -7.57 -11.73 -2.80
CA VAL A 18 -7.55 -12.56 -1.60
C VAL A 18 -6.27 -12.33 -0.79
N GLU A 19 -5.11 -12.24 -1.45
CA GLU A 19 -3.83 -11.96 -0.78
C GLU A 19 -3.83 -10.57 -0.12
N TYR A 20 -4.48 -9.59 -0.75
CA TYR A 20 -4.66 -8.25 -0.20
C TYR A 20 -5.51 -8.22 1.09
N ILE A 21 -6.33 -9.25 1.36
CA ILE A 21 -7.08 -9.36 2.62
C ILE A 21 -6.13 -9.35 3.83
N SER A 22 -4.90 -9.85 3.69
CA SER A 22 -3.90 -9.79 4.76
C SER A 22 -3.47 -8.38 5.15
N LEU A 23 -3.79 -7.36 4.35
CA LEU A 23 -3.67 -5.96 4.74
C LEU A 23 -5.01 -5.44 5.24
N ALA A 24 -6.09 -5.70 4.48
CA ALA A 24 -7.41 -5.15 4.75
C ALA A 24 -8.01 -5.60 6.08
N ALA A 25 -7.83 -6.87 6.47
CA ALA A 25 -8.35 -7.40 7.73
C ALA A 25 -7.71 -6.71 8.93
N GLN A 26 -6.38 -6.54 8.91
CA GLN A 26 -5.61 -5.91 9.97
C GLN A 26 -5.86 -4.40 10.01
N LEU A 27 -6.11 -3.79 8.86
CA LEU A 27 -6.60 -2.41 8.80
C LEU A 27 -7.93 -2.25 9.52
N MET A 28 -8.90 -3.15 9.31
CA MET A 28 -10.18 -3.09 10.04
C MET A 28 -10.00 -3.28 11.54
N VAL A 29 -9.13 -4.20 11.97
CA VAL A 29 -8.82 -4.41 13.40
C VAL A 29 -8.15 -3.17 13.99
N GLY A 30 -7.14 -2.63 13.30
CA GLY A 30 -6.45 -1.40 13.69
C GLY A 30 -7.41 -0.21 13.81
N LEU A 31 -8.37 -0.10 12.89
CA LEU A 31 -9.40 0.94 12.89
C LEU A 31 -10.22 0.94 14.18
N HIS A 32 -10.74 -0.23 14.55
CA HIS A 32 -11.53 -0.39 15.76
C HIS A 32 -10.68 -0.17 17.01
N ALA A 33 -9.45 -0.70 17.02
CA ALA A 33 -8.53 -0.52 18.13
C ALA A 33 -8.15 0.96 18.33
N GLY A 34 -7.81 1.68 17.26
CA GLY A 34 -7.38 3.08 17.33
C GLY A 34 -8.48 3.99 17.83
N GLY A 35 -9.69 3.81 17.30
CA GLY A 35 -10.88 4.52 17.79
C GLY A 35 -11.19 4.17 19.24
N GLY A 36 -11.31 2.87 19.55
CA GLY A 36 -11.66 2.41 20.90
C GLY A 36 -10.65 2.80 21.98
N ILE A 37 -9.34 2.67 21.71
CA ILE A 37 -8.28 3.09 22.63
C ILE A 37 -8.34 4.59 22.85
N THR A 38 -8.50 5.38 21.78
CA THR A 38 -8.56 6.85 21.91
C THR A 38 -9.80 7.27 22.69
N THR A 39 -10.97 6.70 22.42
CA THR A 39 -12.20 6.99 23.13
C THR A 39 -12.13 6.58 24.60
N ALA A 40 -11.54 5.42 24.92
CA ALA A 40 -11.45 4.94 26.29
C ALA A 40 -10.40 5.68 27.13
N THR A 41 -9.25 6.03 26.52
CA THR A 41 -8.14 6.68 27.23
C THR A 41 -8.20 8.20 27.21
N GLY A 42 -8.92 8.80 26.25
CA GLY A 42 -8.92 10.23 25.98
C GLY A 42 -7.61 10.76 25.34
N HIS A 43 -6.62 9.89 25.11
CA HIS A 43 -5.29 10.30 24.63
C HIS A 43 -5.07 9.88 23.17
N TYR A 44 -5.29 10.81 22.24
CA TYR A 44 -5.12 10.55 20.80
C TYR A 44 -3.67 10.60 20.33
N MET A 45 -2.82 11.44 20.95
CA MET A 45 -1.43 11.64 20.50
C MET A 45 -0.56 10.37 20.55
N PRO A 46 -0.55 9.58 21.64
CA PRO A 46 0.22 8.33 21.68
C PRO A 46 -0.22 7.34 20.59
N VAL A 47 -1.52 7.26 20.32
CA VAL A 47 -2.08 6.37 19.29
C VAL A 47 -1.60 6.78 17.90
N ILE A 48 -1.60 8.09 17.59
CA ILE A 48 -1.06 8.61 16.33
C ILE A 48 0.41 8.26 16.18
N LEU A 49 1.22 8.46 17.21
CA LEU A 49 2.66 8.17 17.15
C LEU A 49 2.93 6.68 16.89
N VAL A 50 2.23 5.79 17.60
CA VAL A 50 2.35 4.34 17.39
C VAL A 50 1.90 3.98 15.97
N ALA A 51 0.79 4.53 15.48
CA ALA A 51 0.30 4.29 14.13
C ALA A 51 1.35 4.68 13.07
N GLN A 52 1.98 5.85 13.20
CA GLN A 52 3.00 6.32 12.26
C GLN A 52 4.26 5.46 12.30
N LEU A 53 4.69 5.01 13.48
CA LEU A 53 5.82 4.08 13.61
C LEU A 53 5.52 2.74 12.93
N LEU A 54 4.34 2.16 13.16
CA LEU A 54 3.93 0.92 12.51
C LEU A 54 3.84 1.07 10.99
N CYS A 55 3.28 2.18 10.50
CA CYS A 55 3.24 2.49 9.07
C CYS A 55 4.64 2.62 8.47
N ALA A 56 5.54 3.36 9.11
CA ALA A 56 6.90 3.56 8.62
C ALA A 56 7.69 2.25 8.57
N VAL A 57 7.62 1.44 9.63
CA VAL A 57 8.28 0.12 9.68
C VAL A 57 7.65 -0.83 8.67
N GLY A 58 6.33 -0.90 8.60
CA GLY A 58 5.61 -1.74 7.64
C GLY A 58 5.94 -1.39 6.20
N ALA A 59 5.89 -0.11 5.85
CA ALA A 59 6.26 0.37 4.52
C ALA A 59 7.73 0.06 4.19
N GLY A 60 8.65 0.21 5.15
CA GLY A 60 10.05 -0.17 5.00
C GLY A 60 10.22 -1.66 4.71
N LEU A 61 9.57 -2.53 5.49
CA LEU A 61 9.60 -3.98 5.27
C LEU A 61 9.00 -4.39 3.92
N LEU A 62 7.96 -3.69 3.44
CA LEU A 62 7.40 -3.94 2.13
C LEU A 62 8.39 -3.66 0.98
N THR A 63 9.42 -2.82 1.19
CA THR A 63 10.49 -2.59 0.19
C THR A 63 11.50 -3.73 0.07
N THR A 64 11.57 -4.62 1.07
CA THR A 64 12.50 -5.77 1.07
C THR A 64 11.92 -6.98 0.35
N ILE A 65 10.63 -6.94 0.00
CA ILE A 65 9.97 -8.03 -0.72
C ILE A 65 10.65 -8.27 -2.06
N ARG A 66 10.87 -9.55 -2.36
CA ARG A 66 11.33 -10.12 -3.63
C ARG A 66 10.32 -11.16 -4.12
N ILE A 67 10.38 -11.53 -5.38
CA ILE A 67 9.52 -12.55 -6.01
C ILE A 67 9.46 -13.88 -5.24
N HIS A 68 10.55 -14.27 -4.56
CA HIS A 68 10.68 -15.52 -3.80
C HIS A 68 10.33 -15.39 -2.32
N THR A 69 9.77 -14.24 -1.91
CA THR A 69 9.40 -14.00 -0.51
C THR A 69 8.31 -14.98 -0.09
N SER A 70 8.50 -15.63 1.05
CA SER A 70 7.53 -16.60 1.56
C SER A 70 6.17 -15.94 1.85
N VAL A 71 5.10 -16.71 1.77
CA VAL A 71 3.74 -16.23 2.05
C VAL A 71 3.62 -15.64 3.46
N ALA A 72 4.21 -16.31 4.45
CA ALA A 72 4.20 -15.85 5.83
C ALA A 72 4.90 -14.48 5.99
N GLU A 73 5.99 -14.25 5.27
CA GLU A 73 6.78 -13.03 5.38
C GLU A 73 6.04 -11.82 4.79
N TRP A 74 5.60 -11.89 3.52
CA TRP A 74 4.88 -10.75 2.94
C TRP A 74 3.52 -10.53 3.61
N ALA A 75 2.84 -11.59 4.08
CA ALA A 75 1.57 -11.46 4.80
C ALA A 75 1.79 -10.73 6.13
N THR A 76 2.88 -11.03 6.85
CA THR A 76 3.23 -10.33 8.10
C THR A 76 3.53 -8.85 7.86
N TYR A 77 4.27 -8.52 6.80
CA TYR A 77 4.57 -7.12 6.46
C TYR A 77 3.31 -6.34 6.08
N MET A 78 2.40 -6.96 5.33
CA MET A 78 1.11 -6.37 5.00
C MET A 78 0.19 -6.25 6.22
N ALA A 79 0.21 -7.23 7.11
CA ALA A 79 -0.53 -7.19 8.37
C ALA A 79 -0.06 -6.04 9.27
N LEU A 80 1.26 -5.85 9.40
CA LEU A 80 1.85 -4.75 10.17
C LEU A 80 1.47 -3.39 9.58
N THR A 81 1.61 -3.25 8.25
CA THR A 81 1.26 -2.03 7.52
C THR A 81 -0.24 -1.73 7.66
N GLY A 82 -1.09 -2.74 7.48
CA GLY A 82 -2.54 -2.63 7.63
C GLY A 82 -2.93 -2.18 9.04
N ALA A 83 -2.35 -2.80 10.08
CA ALA A 83 -2.60 -2.42 11.46
C ALA A 83 -2.23 -0.96 11.75
N GLY A 84 -1.06 -0.49 11.29
CA GLY A 84 -0.63 0.91 11.43
C GLY A 84 -1.58 1.88 10.73
N LEU A 85 -1.95 1.58 9.47
CA LEU A 85 -2.90 2.39 8.70
C LEU A 85 -4.26 2.48 9.40
N GLY A 86 -4.79 1.33 9.83
CA GLY A 86 -6.05 1.26 10.56
C GLY A 86 -6.02 2.06 11.85
N LEU A 87 -4.96 1.90 12.65
CA LEU A 87 -4.82 2.56 13.94
C LEU A 87 -4.83 4.09 13.81
N GLY A 88 -4.26 4.64 12.74
CA GLY A 88 -4.08 6.07 12.56
C GLY A 88 -5.17 6.79 11.75
N VAL A 89 -5.93 6.10 10.91
CA VAL A 89 -6.76 6.77 9.89
C VAL A 89 -7.89 7.63 10.47
N ASN A 90 -8.52 7.19 11.56
CA ASN A 90 -9.65 7.92 12.17
C ASN A 90 -9.26 8.83 13.34
N VAL A 91 -8.07 8.68 13.89
CA VAL A 91 -7.65 9.40 15.10
C VAL A 91 -7.61 10.93 14.92
N PRO A 92 -7.20 11.48 13.75
CA PRO A 92 -7.30 12.93 13.50
C PRO A 92 -8.73 13.48 13.61
N HIS A 93 -9.72 12.71 13.15
CA HIS A 93 -11.13 13.12 13.22
C HIS A 93 -11.63 13.14 14.66
N ILE A 94 -11.20 12.17 15.47
CA ILE A 94 -11.48 12.15 16.91
C ILE A 94 -10.80 13.32 17.62
N ALA A 95 -9.56 13.65 17.24
CA ALA A 95 -8.83 14.79 17.80
C ALA A 95 -9.52 16.13 17.48
N VAL A 96 -10.03 16.30 16.25
CA VAL A 96 -10.85 17.48 15.88
C VAL A 96 -12.08 17.57 16.78
N GLN A 97 -12.81 16.47 16.96
CA GLN A 97 -13.99 16.44 17.83
C GLN A 97 -13.67 16.72 19.30
N ALA A 98 -12.44 16.44 19.75
CA ALA A 98 -12.03 16.67 21.13
C ALA A 98 -11.60 18.12 21.42
N VAL A 99 -11.21 18.89 20.39
CA VAL A 99 -10.64 20.25 20.56
C VAL A 99 -11.68 21.34 20.30
N PHE A 100 -12.64 21.10 19.41
CA PHE A 100 -13.66 22.08 19.05
C PHE A 100 -14.98 21.81 19.77
N GLU A 101 -15.64 22.88 20.23
CA GLU A 101 -16.91 22.80 20.96
C GLU A 101 -18.13 23.05 20.07
N LYS A 102 -17.95 23.77 18.95
CA LYS A 102 -19.03 24.09 18.02
C LYS A 102 -19.06 23.12 16.84
N ASP A 103 -20.24 22.61 16.55
CA ASP A 103 -20.47 21.71 15.42
C ASP A 103 -19.96 22.29 14.09
N ASP A 104 -20.21 23.57 13.81
CA ASP A 104 -19.75 24.24 12.59
C ASP A 104 -18.21 24.20 12.45
N GLU A 105 -17.48 24.41 13.55
CA GLU A 105 -16.01 24.37 13.57
C GLU A 105 -15.50 22.93 13.40
N ILE A 106 -16.16 21.94 14.02
CA ILE A 106 -15.87 20.50 13.86
C ILE A 106 -16.05 20.06 12.40
N PHE A 107 -17.14 20.47 11.75
CA PHE A 107 -17.40 20.13 10.35
C PHE A 107 -16.35 20.72 9.41
N ILE A 108 -16.00 21.99 9.59
CA ILE A 108 -14.97 22.67 8.78
C ILE A 108 -13.61 21.99 8.97
N ALA A 109 -13.19 21.74 10.22
CA ALA A 109 -11.91 21.13 10.52
C ALA A 109 -11.80 19.69 9.98
N ASN A 110 -12.87 18.89 10.07
CA ASN A 110 -12.93 17.57 9.44
C ASN A 110 -12.87 17.62 7.91
N GLY A 111 -13.49 18.64 7.31
CA GLY A 111 -13.41 18.91 5.88
C GLY A 111 -11.97 19.18 5.43
N ILE A 112 -11.25 20.03 6.18
CA ILE A 112 -9.84 20.33 5.94
C ILE A 112 -8.98 19.06 6.08
N ALA A 113 -9.17 18.28 7.14
CA ALA A 113 -8.44 17.03 7.36
C ALA A 113 -8.65 16.03 6.20
N SER A 114 -9.92 15.86 5.77
CA SER A 114 -10.28 14.99 4.65
C SER A 114 -9.73 15.49 3.31
N PHE A 115 -9.67 16.82 3.11
CA PHE A 115 -9.07 17.41 1.92
C PHE A 115 -7.58 17.09 1.82
N PHE A 116 -6.81 17.28 2.91
CA PHE A 116 -5.38 16.97 2.91
C PHE A 116 -5.10 15.46 2.77
N GLY A 117 -5.93 14.61 3.40
CA GLY A 117 -5.85 13.17 3.22
C GLY A 117 -6.03 12.74 1.75
N GLN A 118 -7.04 13.28 1.08
CA GLN A 118 -7.31 13.02 -0.34
C GLN A 118 -6.23 13.63 -1.25
N LEU A 119 -5.75 14.83 -0.95
CA LEU A 119 -4.66 15.48 -1.69
C LEU A 119 -3.39 14.63 -1.65
N GLY A 120 -3.04 14.09 -0.48
CA GLY A 120 -1.93 13.16 -0.32
C GLY A 120 -2.07 11.92 -1.20
N GLY A 121 -3.25 11.31 -1.24
CA GLY A 121 -3.54 10.18 -2.14
C GLY A 121 -3.46 10.56 -3.62
N SER A 122 -4.01 11.71 -3.99
CA SER A 122 -4.03 12.25 -5.35
C SER A 122 -2.62 12.53 -5.90
N ILE A 123 -1.70 12.98 -5.05
CA ILE A 123 -0.30 13.23 -5.44
C ILE A 123 0.54 11.95 -5.35
N GLY A 124 0.33 11.14 -4.31
CA GLY A 124 1.13 9.95 -4.04
C GLY A 124 0.99 8.85 -5.09
N VAL A 125 -0.23 8.58 -5.56
CA VAL A 125 -0.49 7.51 -6.55
C VAL A 125 0.21 7.79 -7.88
N PRO A 126 0.11 8.97 -8.51
CA PRO A 126 0.84 9.30 -9.72
C PRO A 126 2.36 9.25 -9.56
N ILE A 127 2.90 9.73 -8.43
CA ILE A 127 4.35 9.65 -8.15
C ILE A 127 4.80 8.18 -8.09
N ALA A 128 4.09 7.34 -7.34
CA ALA A 128 4.41 5.92 -7.25
C ALA A 128 4.34 5.23 -8.62
N ASN A 129 3.35 5.58 -9.46
CA ASN A 129 3.23 5.07 -10.81
C ASN A 129 4.37 5.56 -11.73
N ALA A 130 4.76 6.82 -11.65
CA ALA A 130 5.89 7.37 -12.40
C ALA A 130 7.20 6.68 -12.03
N VAL A 131 7.44 6.44 -10.73
CA VAL A 131 8.59 5.69 -10.23
C VAL A 131 8.58 4.25 -10.73
N LEU A 132 7.42 3.58 -10.74
CA LEU A 132 7.27 2.22 -11.29
C LEU A 132 7.65 2.18 -12.78
N ILE A 133 7.10 3.09 -13.59
CA ILE A 133 7.39 3.17 -15.03
C ILE A 133 8.88 3.43 -15.27
N ALA A 134 9.47 4.39 -14.57
CA ALA A 134 10.90 4.69 -14.68
C ALA A 134 11.77 3.48 -14.25
N SER A 135 11.36 2.75 -13.22
CA SER A 135 12.06 1.55 -12.77
C SER A 135 11.99 0.44 -13.81
N LEU A 136 10.83 0.22 -14.44
CA LEU A 136 10.68 -0.76 -15.52
C LEU A 136 11.58 -0.43 -16.72
N GLN A 137 11.72 0.84 -17.09
CA GLN A 137 12.63 1.27 -18.16
C GLN A 137 14.09 0.91 -17.88
N ILE A 138 14.50 0.91 -16.60
CA ILE A 138 15.87 0.60 -16.18
C ILE A 138 16.08 -0.92 -16.00
N GLN A 139 15.13 -1.61 -15.37
CA GLN A 139 15.29 -3.00 -14.96
C GLN A 139 14.99 -4.00 -16.08
N VAL A 140 13.99 -3.74 -16.94
CA VAL A 140 13.59 -4.67 -18.02
C VAL A 140 14.75 -5.00 -18.97
N PRO A 141 15.57 -4.06 -19.46
CA PRO A 141 16.70 -4.39 -20.33
C PRO A 141 17.76 -5.29 -19.68
N THR A 142 17.86 -5.26 -18.34
CA THR A 142 18.82 -6.05 -17.56
C THR A 142 18.35 -7.49 -17.40
N TYR A 143 17.05 -7.70 -17.12
CA TYR A 143 16.51 -9.04 -16.86
C TYR A 143 15.87 -9.70 -18.08
N ALA A 144 15.46 -8.93 -19.09
CA ALA A 144 14.78 -9.40 -20.29
C ALA A 144 15.21 -8.56 -21.53
N PRO A 145 16.48 -8.66 -21.96
CA PRO A 145 17.05 -7.82 -23.02
C PRO A 145 16.36 -7.96 -24.39
N SER A 146 15.60 -9.04 -24.60
CA SER A 146 14.84 -9.31 -25.82
C SER A 146 13.45 -8.68 -25.86
N VAL A 147 13.00 -8.02 -24.78
CA VAL A 147 11.67 -7.40 -24.66
C VAL A 147 11.82 -5.90 -24.44
N SER A 148 11.08 -5.08 -25.18
CA SER A 148 11.13 -3.63 -24.99
C SER A 148 10.40 -3.22 -23.70
N PRO A 149 10.95 -2.28 -22.92
CA PRO A 149 10.29 -1.76 -21.72
C PRO A 149 8.91 -1.15 -22.02
N GLU A 150 8.74 -0.53 -23.18
CA GLU A 150 7.48 0.06 -23.62
C GLU A 150 6.40 -1.01 -23.79
N ALA A 151 6.75 -2.20 -24.29
CA ALA A 151 5.81 -3.31 -24.42
C ALA A 151 5.36 -3.83 -23.04
N VAL A 152 6.27 -3.87 -22.05
CA VAL A 152 5.95 -4.25 -20.66
C VAL A 152 4.99 -3.25 -20.02
N ILE A 153 5.26 -1.95 -20.20
CA ILE A 153 4.39 -0.88 -19.68
C ILE A 153 2.99 -0.97 -20.30
N GLN A 154 2.89 -1.18 -21.61
CA GLN A 154 1.60 -1.28 -22.32
C GLN A 154 0.84 -2.57 -21.99
N ALA A 155 1.55 -3.69 -21.79
CA ALA A 155 0.93 -4.95 -21.40
C ALA A 155 0.26 -4.87 -20.02
N GLY A 156 0.86 -4.08 -19.11
CA GLY A 156 0.41 -3.98 -17.72
C GLY A 156 0.59 -5.29 -16.95
N ALA A 157 0.19 -5.29 -15.68
CA ALA A 157 0.50 -6.38 -14.75
C ALA A 157 -0.01 -7.78 -15.18
N LEU A 158 -1.12 -7.81 -15.92
CA LEU A 158 -1.80 -9.06 -16.29
C LEU A 158 -1.22 -9.72 -17.54
N ASN A 159 -0.67 -8.93 -18.46
CA ASN A 159 -0.23 -9.43 -19.76
C ASN A 159 1.30 -9.50 -19.89
N VAL A 160 2.07 -9.25 -18.82
CA VAL A 160 3.53 -9.38 -18.87
C VAL A 160 3.95 -10.79 -19.33
N ALA A 161 3.20 -11.81 -18.93
CA ALA A 161 3.46 -13.20 -19.32
C ALA A 161 3.17 -13.51 -20.81
N THR A 162 2.42 -12.64 -21.53
CA THR A 162 2.12 -12.84 -22.95
C THR A 162 3.17 -12.24 -23.88
N LEU A 163 4.15 -11.51 -23.33
CA LEU A 163 5.19 -10.81 -24.11
C LEU A 163 6.31 -11.72 -24.60
N SER A 164 6.44 -12.92 -24.04
CA SER A 164 7.41 -13.91 -24.47
C SER A 164 6.87 -15.31 -24.26
N THR A 165 7.25 -16.25 -25.13
CA THR A 165 6.98 -17.68 -24.99
C THR A 165 8.12 -18.43 -24.29
N THR A 166 9.27 -17.78 -24.06
CA THR A 166 10.44 -18.39 -23.43
C THR A 166 10.36 -18.29 -21.90
N PRO A 167 10.41 -19.41 -21.15
CA PRO A 167 10.31 -19.41 -19.69
C PRO A 167 11.33 -18.52 -18.98
N ASP A 168 12.56 -18.45 -19.49
CA ASP A 168 13.64 -17.64 -18.89
C ASP A 168 13.37 -16.14 -18.98
N ILE A 169 12.78 -15.67 -20.09
CA ILE A 169 12.42 -14.26 -20.30
C ILE A 169 11.25 -13.88 -19.40
N ILE A 170 10.25 -14.76 -19.28
CA ILE A 170 9.12 -14.55 -18.35
C ILE A 170 9.63 -14.48 -16.91
N TYR A 171 10.57 -15.34 -16.53
CA TYR A 171 11.17 -15.30 -15.20
C TYR A 171 11.98 -14.02 -14.96
N GLY A 172 12.77 -13.57 -15.95
CA GLY A 172 13.46 -12.29 -15.92
C GLY A 172 12.49 -11.11 -15.76
N LEU A 173 11.41 -11.06 -16.54
CA LEU A 173 10.39 -10.02 -16.43
C LEU A 173 9.66 -10.00 -15.08
N ARG A 174 9.47 -11.16 -14.45
CA ARG A 174 8.93 -11.27 -13.09
C ARG A 174 9.90 -10.79 -12.00
N SER A 175 11.19 -10.74 -12.35
CA SER A 175 12.29 -10.36 -11.46
C SER A 175 12.67 -8.88 -11.54
N ALA A 176 12.30 -8.22 -12.65
CA ALA A 176 12.47 -6.78 -12.88
C ALA A 176 11.50 -5.94 -12.04
#